data_AF-A0A4Q3TYE6-F1
#
_entry.id   AF-A0A4Q3TYE6-F1
#
_cell.length_a   1.000
_cell.length_b   1.000
_cell.length_c   1.000
_cell.angle_alpha   90.00
_cell.angle_beta   90.00
_cell.angle_gamma   90.00
#
_symmetry.space_group_name_H-M   'P 1'
#
loop_
_entity.id
_entity.type
_entity.pdbx_description
1 polymer ?
#
loop_
_entity_poly.entity_id
_entity_poly.type
_entity_poly.pdbx_seq_one_letter_code
_entity_poly.pdbx_strand_id
1 'polypeptide(L)' 'MRIRSHTDLEVWHRAVDFAVEVYRATETMPKSELYGLTSQIRRASASVAANIAEGSCRRTTRD' A
#
# COMPACT_ATOMS: atom_id res chain seq x y z
N MET A 1 5.71 18.54 -13.90
CA MET A 1 4.48 18.33 -13.11
C MET A 1 4.72 18.84 -11.69
N ARG A 2 3.84 19.67 -11.12
CA ARG A 2 4.02 20.18 -9.75
C ARG A 2 3.30 19.24 -8.79
N ILE A 3 4.05 18.51 -7.98
CA ILE A 3 3.53 17.61 -6.94
C ILE A 3 2.95 18.48 -5.82
N ARG A 4 1.67 18.25 -5.48
CA ARG A 4 0.93 18.93 -4.41
C ARG A 4 0.47 17.96 -3.33
N SER A 5 0.25 16.69 -3.68
CA SER A 5 -0.12 15.61 -2.75
C SER A 5 0.49 14.27 -3.18
N HIS A 6 0.42 13.26 -2.30
CA HIS A 6 0.84 11.89 -2.63
C HIS A 6 0.15 11.32 -3.86
N THR A 7 -1.08 11.75 -4.15
CA THR A 7 -1.84 11.34 -5.33
C THR A 7 -1.21 11.83 -6.64
N ASP A 8 -0.22 12.71 -6.61
CA ASP A 8 0.57 13.09 -7.79
C ASP A 8 1.82 12.21 -7.95
N LEU A 9 2.11 11.33 -6.99
CA LEU A 9 3.28 10.46 -7.01
C LEU A 9 2.95 9.16 -7.76
N GLU A 10 3.65 8.90 -8.87
CA GLU A 10 3.53 7.65 -9.61
C GLU A 10 3.78 6.42 -8.71
N VAL A 11 4.74 6.51 -7.79
CA VAL A 11 5.03 5.43 -6.84
C VAL A 11 3.87 5.14 -5.89
N TRP A 12 3.06 6.15 -5.55
CA TRP A 12 1.85 5.93 -4.74
C TRP A 12 0.79 5.18 -5.54
N HIS A 13 0.56 5.53 -6.80
CA HIS A 13 -0.35 4.79 -7.68
C HIS A 13 0.07 3.33 -7.83
N ARG A 14 1.36 3.09 -8.11
CA ARG A 14 1.90 1.73 -8.21
C ARG A 14 1.75 0.93 -6.92
N ALA A 15 1.85 1.58 -5.76
CA ALA A 15 1.62 0.94 -4.47
C ALA A 15 0.14 0.57 -4.23
N VAL A 16 -0.79 1.43 -4.68
CA VAL A 16 -2.23 1.13 -4.65
C VAL A 16 -2.56 -0.04 -5.59
N ASP A 17 -2.06 -0.01 -6.82
CA ASP A 17 -2.25 -1.09 -7.79
C ASP A 17 -1.66 -2.41 -7.28
N PHE A 18 -0.47 -2.35 -6.68
CA PHE A 18 0.15 -3.50 -6.02
C PHE A 18 -0.75 -4.08 -4.90
N ALA A 19 -1.33 -3.23 -4.05
CA ALA A 19 -2.25 -3.70 -3.02
C ALA A 19 -3.48 -4.38 -3.63
N VAL A 20 -4.05 -3.83 -4.71
CA VAL A 20 -5.18 -4.46 -5.43
C VAL A 20 -4.81 -5.85 -5.96
N GLU A 21 -3.63 -5.99 -6.58
CA GLU A 21 -3.14 -7.28 -7.07
C GLU A 21 -2.90 -8.27 -5.93
N VAL A 22 -2.39 -7.83 -4.78
CA VAL A 22 -2.24 -8.67 -3.59
C VAL A 22 -3.60 -9.12 -3.05
N TYR A 23 -4.61 -8.26 -3.06
CA TYR A 23 -5.97 -8.65 -2.67
C TYR A 23 -6.51 -9.75 -3.58
N ARG A 24 -6.36 -9.60 -4.91
CA ARG A 24 -6.73 -10.61 -5.92
C ARG A 24 -5.98 -11.93 -5.72
N ALA A 25 -4.65 -11.87 -5.59
CA ALA A 25 -3.81 -13.05 -5.42
C ALA A 25 -4.13 -13.84 -4.13
N THR A 26 -4.63 -13.16 -3.09
CA THR A 26 -4.97 -13.79 -1.82
C THR A 26 -6.40 -14.34 -1.76
N GLU A 27 -7.24 -14.13 -2.79
CA GLU A 27 -8.61 -14.67 -2.85
C GLU A 27 -8.65 -16.21 -2.95
N THR A 28 -7.63 -16.81 -3.54
CA THR A 28 -7.54 -18.28 -3.71
C THR A 28 -6.90 -18.98 -2.52
N MET A 29 -6.54 -18.26 -1.45
CA MET A 29 -5.96 -18.86 -0.25
C MET A 29 -7.00 -19.68 0.53
N PRO A 30 -6.58 -20.72 1.29
CA PRO A 30 -7.49 -21.47 2.14
C PRO A 30 -8.22 -20.58 3.14
N LYS A 31 -9.51 -20.85 3.39
CA LYS A 31 -10.31 -20.09 4.37
C LYS A 31 -9.71 -20.09 5.78
N SER A 32 -8.94 -21.13 6.14
CA SER A 32 -8.20 -21.20 7.41
C SER A 32 -7.17 -20.07 7.57
N GLU A 33 -6.67 -19.51 6.47
CA GLU A 33 -5.68 -18.42 6.47
C GLU A 33 -6.29 -17.02 6.46
N LEU A 34 -7.62 -16.90 6.38
CA LEU A 34 -8.31 -15.61 6.23
C LEU A 34 -7.87 -14.59 7.28
N TYR A 35 -7.82 -15.02 8.54
CA TYR A 35 -7.37 -14.19 9.67
C TYR A 35 -5.87 -14.32 9.94
N GLY A 36 -5.22 -15.36 9.41
CA GLY A 36 -3.77 -15.59 9.47
C GLY A 36 -3.03 -14.85 8.37
N LEU A 37 -2.46 -15.60 7.42
CA LEU A 37 -1.60 -15.05 6.37
C LEU A 37 -2.32 -14.07 5.45
N THR A 38 -3.57 -14.35 5.05
CA THR A 38 -4.33 -13.46 4.15
C THR A 38 -4.48 -12.07 4.74
N SER A 39 -4.85 -11.97 6.03
CA SER A 39 -5.04 -10.67 6.69
C SER A 39 -3.72 -9.91 6.83
N GLN A 40 -2.63 -10.59 7.15
CA GLN A 40 -1.31 -9.98 7.32
C GLN A 40 -0.76 -9.45 5.99
N ILE A 41 -0.84 -10.25 4.92
CA ILE A 41 -0.36 -9.88 3.59
C ILE A 41 -1.14 -8.68 3.04
N ARG A 42 -2.48 -8.68 3.18
CA ARG A 42 -3.34 -7.57 2.75
C ARG A 42 -3.05 -6.28 3.52
N ARG A 43 -2.87 -6.34 4.84
CA ARG A 43 -2.51 -5.15 5.64
C ARG A 43 -1.11 -4.64 5.30
N ALA A 44 -0.14 -5.54 5.13
CA ALA A 44 1.23 -5.15 4.79
C ALA A 44 1.31 -4.46 3.43
N SER A 45 0.63 -5.00 2.41
CA SER A 45 0.58 -4.38 1.07
C SER A 45 -0.09 -3.01 1.07
N ALA A 46 -1.26 -2.86 1.71
CA ALA A 46 -1.93 -1.55 1.84
C ALA A 46 -1.09 -0.52 2.62
N SER A 47 -0.30 -0.98 3.60
CA SER A 47 0.59 -0.13 4.39
C SER A 47 1.65 0.59 3.54
N VAL A 48 2.07 0.01 2.40
CA VAL A 48 3.04 0.66 1.50
C VAL A 48 2.52 1.99 0.97
N ALA A 49 1.30 2.00 0.42
CA ALA A 49 0.67 3.23 -0.08
C ALA A 49 0.41 4.23 1.05
N ALA A 50 0.00 3.75 2.24
CA ALA A 50 -0.21 4.59 3.41
C ALA A 50 1.08 5.28 3.88
N ASN A 51 2.20 4.56 3.94
CA ASN A 51 3.49 5.12 4.34
C ASN A 51 4.03 6.13 3.31
N ILE A 52 3.82 5.88 2.00
CA ILE A 52 4.14 6.87 0.96
C ILE A 52 3.30 8.13 1.15
N ALA A 53 2.00 7.96 1.41
CA ALA A 53 1.10 9.09 1.65
C ALA A 53 1.52 9.92 2.87
N GLU A 54 1.77 9.26 4.00
CA GLU A 54 2.23 9.90 5.24
C GLU A 54 3.59 10.60 5.02
N GLY A 55 4.55 9.92 4.39
CA GLY A 55 5.87 10.45 4.09
C GLY A 55 5.82 11.68 3.20
N SER A 56 4.96 11.70 2.18
CA SER A 56 4.78 12.85 1.28
C SER A 56 4.26 14.12 1.99
N CYS A 57 3.54 13.94 3.09
CA CYS A 57 2.99 15.04 3.89
C CYS A 57 4.00 15.59 4.90
N ARG A 58 5.14 14.91 5.11
CA ARG A 58 6.18 15.37 6.04
C ARG A 58 6.92 16.57 5.44
N ARG A 59 7.03 17.64 6.24
CA ARG A 59 7.67 18.91 5.85
C ARG A 59 9.19 18.93 6.02
N THR A 60 9.76 17.85 6.53
CA THR A 60 11.19 17.74 6.85
C THR A 60 11.70 16.39 6.39
N THR A 61 12.81 16.40 5.65
CA THR A 61 13.66 15.23 5.50
C THR A 61 14.46 15.11 6.80
N ARG A 62 14.29 14.02 7.54
CA ARG A 62 15.15 13.72 8.69
C ARG A 62 16.21 12.76 8.17
N ASP A 63 17.47 13.17 8.28
CA ASP A 63 18.65 12.38 7.91
C ASP A 63 18.81 11.14 8.81
#